data_AF-A0A1V6NXF2-F1
#
_entry.id   AF-A0A1V6NXF2-F1
#
_cell.length_a   1.000
_cell.length_b   1.000
_cell.length_c   1.000
_cell.angle_alpha   90.00
_cell.angle_beta   90.00
_cell.angle_gamma   90.00
#
_symmetry.space_group_name_H-M   'P 1'
#
loop_
_entity.id
_entity.type
_entity.pdbx_description
1 polymer ?
#
loop_
_entity_poly.entity_id
_entity_poly.type
_entity_poly.pdbx_seq_one_letter_code
_entity_poly.pdbx_strand_id
1 'polypeptide(L)'
;MDSTSLPQSVPLGEAIPPNSRHTILCSLPTMKSMNALAAGEDWLTSQLKTQYPRFFFTTEVRELTERILERLGLAGVDGVSCMVLWSLPSVSRCERAIREAGAPGDEVVPVRFFLPERLSCEASWLEIHAIIYPTQYFGAAFTNWINTGDGMSSRHAEFCLPGFDYLQSHSSKPAFCTVPPKTLVVEGEQLPVLLTSGTVEEDRIKQDIATLLQPDDQDQALPSPNDVFLYPGGMSAINAVARALGNLGINSGVFGFGWLYTETVKILEHRWPDIEIYKKSGDEELDRLEASLKSGRQITALWVDVPSNPMLITPDMPRLRRLANEHHFLILIDGTVGTFGNVDLLPYADVLMSSLTKMYSGYANVLAGCAVVNPRSSSYEKLHRQLTVSYEKTLFPGDIAVLHDNSRDFVHRVQVTNRNAEIIAAKLAAHPAVDRVNYPTMTTRPQYERIRRRDGGYGHLLSIIFRDNETARRFYDGVDIFKGGSFGTIFTLSTPFAQLATDADRGRFAEAGIPSHIVRISIGMEDIDALVDTLFGAIELAMMRD
;
A
#
# COMPACT_ATOMS: atom_id res chain seq x y z
N MET A 1 -16.66 20.76 -1.51
CA MET A 1 -17.55 19.77 -0.90
C MET A 1 -17.76 20.22 0.52
N ASP A 2 -18.99 20.62 0.86
CA ASP A 2 -19.34 21.11 2.20
C ASP A 2 -18.96 20.06 3.26
N SER A 3 -18.08 20.44 4.20
CA SER A 3 -17.39 19.56 5.15
C SER A 3 -18.22 19.24 6.40
N THR A 4 -19.56 19.27 6.32
CA THR A 4 -20.43 19.09 7.48
C THR A 4 -21.66 18.27 7.12
N SER A 5 -21.45 16.97 6.89
CA SER A 5 -22.20 15.87 7.52
C SER A 5 -21.97 14.60 6.71
N LEU A 6 -21.20 13.66 7.26
CA LEU A 6 -21.40 12.21 7.19
C LEU A 6 -20.29 11.61 8.07
N PRO A 7 -20.66 10.90 9.15
CA PRO A 7 -21.47 9.69 9.02
C PRO A 7 -22.67 9.59 9.98
N GLN A 8 -23.53 8.59 9.72
CA GLN A 8 -24.26 7.71 10.66
C GLN A 8 -24.36 6.35 9.94
N SER A 9 -23.26 5.61 10.06
CA SER A 9 -22.89 4.31 9.45
C SER A 9 -23.12 4.15 7.93
N VAL A 10 -22.03 4.11 7.16
CA VAL A 10 -22.07 3.65 5.76
C VAL A 10 -22.42 2.15 5.75
N PRO A 11 -23.40 1.68 4.93
CA PRO A 11 -23.75 0.26 4.87
C PRO A 11 -22.57 -0.63 4.49
N LEU A 12 -22.58 -1.88 4.98
CA LEU A 12 -21.52 -2.87 4.70
C LEU A 12 -21.25 -2.98 3.18
N GLY A 13 -19.97 -2.96 2.81
CA GLY A 13 -19.53 -3.18 1.43
C GLY A 13 -19.67 -1.98 0.49
N GLU A 14 -20.31 -0.90 0.93
CA GLU A 14 -20.40 0.35 0.15
C GLU A 14 -19.06 1.11 0.13
N ALA A 15 -18.90 1.93 -0.91
CA ALA A 15 -17.74 2.79 -1.12
C ALA A 15 -17.52 3.81 0.00
N ILE A 16 -16.25 4.03 0.39
CA ILE A 16 -15.85 5.11 1.31
C ILE A 16 -14.80 6.02 0.64
N PRO A 17 -15.04 7.32 0.44
CA PRO A 17 -16.31 8.01 0.69
C PRO A 17 -17.40 7.55 -0.30
N PRO A 18 -18.69 7.72 0.03
CA PRO A 18 -19.79 7.35 -0.86
C PRO A 18 -19.68 8.02 -2.24
N ASN A 19 -20.18 7.35 -3.28
CA ASN A 19 -20.17 7.81 -4.68
C ASN A 19 -18.79 8.01 -5.31
N SER A 20 -17.70 7.63 -4.64
CA SER A 20 -16.37 7.63 -5.24
C SER A 20 -16.18 6.38 -6.11
N ARG A 21 -16.28 6.54 -7.43
CA ARG A 21 -16.19 5.45 -8.42
C ARG A 21 -14.94 4.58 -8.27
N HIS A 22 -13.76 5.22 -8.17
CA HIS A 22 -12.48 4.53 -7.99
C HIS A 22 -12.03 4.50 -6.54
N THR A 23 -12.97 4.47 -5.59
CA THR A 23 -12.56 4.32 -4.18
C THR A 23 -11.74 3.05 -4.00
N ILE A 24 -10.80 3.13 -3.07
CA ILE A 24 -9.98 2.01 -2.64
C ILE A 24 -10.45 1.45 -1.29
N LEU A 25 -11.59 1.92 -0.78
CA LEU A 25 -12.12 1.55 0.53
C LEU A 25 -13.58 1.15 0.45
N CYS A 26 -13.93 0.19 1.30
CA CYS A 26 -15.30 -0.19 1.57
C CYS A 26 -15.61 -0.08 3.05
N SER A 27 -16.89 0.09 3.36
CA SER A 27 -17.38 0.11 4.72
C SER A 27 -17.38 -1.27 5.36
N LEU A 28 -16.83 -1.33 6.57
CA LEU A 28 -16.84 -2.49 7.45
C LEU A 28 -17.44 -2.03 8.80
N PRO A 29 -18.77 -1.90 8.90
CA PRO A 29 -19.40 -1.12 9.95
C PRO A 29 -19.29 -1.71 11.36
N THR A 30 -18.98 -3.01 11.47
CA THR A 30 -18.93 -3.75 12.75
C THR A 30 -17.70 -4.62 12.88
N MET A 31 -17.30 -4.94 14.11
CA MET A 31 -16.19 -5.85 14.39
C MET A 31 -16.47 -7.24 13.82
N LYS A 32 -17.75 -7.66 13.78
CA LYS A 32 -18.18 -8.87 13.09
C LYS A 32 -17.83 -8.83 11.60
N SER A 33 -18.09 -7.71 10.92
CA SER A 33 -17.72 -7.57 9.50
C SER A 33 -16.21 -7.57 9.26
N MET A 34 -15.42 -7.02 10.20
CA MET A 34 -13.95 -7.09 10.11
C MET A 34 -13.44 -8.54 10.25
N ASN A 35 -13.97 -9.28 11.21
CA ASN A 35 -13.61 -10.69 11.41
C ASN A 35 -13.98 -11.58 10.22
N ALA A 36 -15.19 -11.41 9.70
CA ALA A 36 -15.64 -12.16 8.53
C ALA A 36 -14.84 -11.82 7.26
N LEU A 37 -14.33 -10.58 7.13
CA LEU A 37 -13.39 -10.23 6.06
C LEU A 37 -12.06 -10.98 6.22
N ALA A 38 -11.48 -11.01 7.41
CA ALA A 38 -10.23 -11.71 7.68
C ALA A 38 -10.35 -13.24 7.50
N ALA A 39 -11.51 -13.81 7.82
CA ALA A 39 -11.83 -15.22 7.63
C ALA A 39 -12.25 -15.57 6.19
N GLY A 40 -12.50 -14.58 5.33
CA GLY A 40 -12.96 -14.81 3.95
C GLY A 40 -14.37 -15.40 3.87
N GLU A 41 -15.26 -15.06 4.80
CA GLU A 41 -16.61 -15.63 4.85
C GLU A 41 -17.50 -15.13 3.70
N ASP A 42 -18.14 -16.07 2.99
CA ASP A 42 -18.93 -15.81 1.78
C ASP A 42 -20.06 -14.79 1.96
N TRP A 43 -20.73 -14.80 3.12
CA TRP A 43 -21.84 -13.87 3.38
C TRP A 43 -21.37 -12.41 3.38
N LEU A 44 -20.10 -12.16 3.71
CA LEU A 44 -19.52 -10.82 3.71
C LEU A 44 -18.93 -10.49 2.34
N THR A 45 -18.11 -11.38 1.76
CA THR A 45 -17.43 -11.13 0.49
C THR A 45 -18.42 -10.88 -0.65
N SER A 46 -19.58 -11.55 -0.64
CA SER A 46 -20.68 -11.33 -1.59
C SER A 46 -21.38 -9.97 -1.49
N GLN A 47 -21.23 -9.25 -0.37
CA GLN A 47 -21.81 -7.91 -0.16
C GLN A 47 -20.85 -6.78 -0.53
N LEU A 48 -19.56 -7.07 -0.75
CA LEU A 48 -18.57 -6.06 -1.08
C LEU A 48 -18.76 -5.56 -2.52
N LYS A 49 -19.10 -4.28 -2.67
CA LYS A 49 -19.13 -3.62 -3.99
C LYS A 49 -17.74 -3.18 -4.45
N THR A 50 -16.88 -2.91 -3.49
CA THR A 50 -15.49 -2.51 -3.68
C THR A 50 -14.66 -2.93 -2.46
N GLN A 51 -13.35 -2.81 -2.55
CA GLN A 51 -12.40 -2.99 -1.45
C GLN A 51 -11.07 -2.36 -1.89
N TYR A 52 -10.04 -2.50 -1.07
CA TYR A 52 -8.68 -2.17 -1.46
C TYR A 52 -8.24 -3.01 -2.69
N PRO A 53 -7.92 -2.41 -3.85
CA PRO A 53 -7.73 -3.10 -5.14
C PRO A 53 -6.66 -4.20 -5.18
N ARG A 54 -5.76 -4.26 -4.19
CA ARG A 54 -4.84 -5.40 -4.06
C ARG A 54 -5.53 -6.69 -3.61
N PHE A 55 -6.61 -6.58 -2.85
CA PHE A 55 -7.32 -7.72 -2.27
C PHE A 55 -8.67 -8.00 -2.95
N PHE A 56 -8.96 -7.30 -4.05
CA PHE A 56 -10.26 -7.35 -4.70
C PHE A 56 -10.14 -6.85 -6.15
N PHE A 57 -10.68 -7.61 -7.10
CA PHE A 57 -10.84 -7.11 -8.47
C PHE A 57 -12.03 -6.16 -8.52
N THR A 58 -11.80 -4.91 -8.91
CA THR A 58 -12.87 -3.93 -9.08
C THR A 58 -13.80 -4.31 -10.24
N THR A 59 -14.96 -3.68 -10.29
CA THR A 59 -15.97 -3.93 -11.35
C THR A 59 -15.37 -3.80 -12.75
N GLU A 60 -14.57 -2.77 -13.00
CA GLU A 60 -13.96 -2.53 -14.32
C GLU A 60 -12.95 -3.62 -14.69
N VAL A 61 -12.17 -4.12 -13.72
CA VAL A 61 -11.21 -5.21 -13.94
C VAL A 61 -11.93 -6.53 -14.19
N ARG A 62 -13.04 -6.80 -13.47
CA ARG A 62 -13.88 -7.98 -13.69
C ARG A 62 -14.54 -7.96 -15.06
N GLU A 63 -15.16 -6.84 -15.43
CA GLU A 63 -15.80 -6.66 -16.74
C GLU A 63 -14.77 -6.88 -17.86
N LEU A 64 -13.57 -6.29 -17.74
CA LEU A 64 -12.52 -6.49 -18.73
C LEU A 64 -12.07 -7.97 -18.80
N THR A 65 -11.96 -8.64 -17.65
CA THR A 65 -11.62 -10.06 -17.57
C THR A 65 -12.68 -10.93 -18.25
N GLU A 66 -13.97 -10.65 -18.01
CA GLU A 66 -15.10 -11.34 -18.63
C GLU A 66 -15.08 -11.16 -20.16
N ARG A 67 -14.88 -9.94 -20.66
CA ARG A 67 -14.76 -9.68 -22.10
C ARG A 67 -13.58 -10.40 -22.75
N ILE A 68 -12.46 -10.53 -22.04
CA ILE A 68 -11.31 -11.34 -22.50
C ILE A 68 -11.72 -12.81 -22.62
N LEU A 69 -12.35 -13.38 -21.59
CA LEU A 69 -12.79 -14.77 -21.60
C LEU A 69 -13.82 -15.02 -22.71
N GLU A 70 -14.78 -14.13 -22.92
CA GLU A 70 -15.74 -14.19 -24.02
C GLU A 70 -15.04 -14.17 -25.38
N ARG A 71 -14.11 -13.23 -25.61
CA ARG A 71 -13.36 -13.14 -26.87
C ARG A 71 -12.57 -14.41 -27.18
N LEU A 72 -12.04 -15.07 -26.16
CA LEU A 72 -11.26 -16.29 -26.29
C LEU A 72 -12.12 -17.56 -26.33
N GLY A 73 -13.46 -17.45 -26.28
CA GLY A 73 -14.36 -18.60 -26.27
C GLY A 73 -14.31 -19.41 -24.98
N LEU A 74 -13.92 -18.77 -23.87
CA LEU A 74 -13.74 -19.35 -22.54
C LEU A 74 -14.79 -18.91 -21.53
N ALA A 75 -15.74 -18.04 -21.92
CA ALA A 75 -16.83 -17.63 -21.06
C ALA A 75 -17.69 -18.84 -20.64
N GLY A 76 -17.89 -19.00 -19.33
CA GLY A 76 -18.64 -20.11 -18.76
C GLY A 76 -17.93 -21.47 -18.79
N VAL A 77 -16.65 -21.53 -19.18
CA VAL A 77 -15.85 -22.76 -19.12
C VAL A 77 -15.39 -22.98 -17.67
N ASP A 78 -15.85 -24.09 -17.08
CA ASP A 78 -15.46 -24.47 -15.73
C ASP A 78 -13.94 -24.73 -15.61
N GLY A 79 -13.36 -24.31 -14.48
CA GLY A 79 -11.95 -24.58 -14.16
C GLY A 79 -10.94 -23.70 -14.88
N VAL A 80 -11.36 -22.65 -15.59
CA VAL A 80 -10.48 -21.66 -16.22
C VAL A 80 -10.55 -20.31 -15.49
N SER A 81 -9.39 -19.68 -15.31
CA SER A 81 -9.28 -18.33 -14.75
C SER A 81 -8.39 -17.45 -15.62
N CYS A 82 -8.59 -16.14 -15.49
CA CYS A 82 -7.83 -15.12 -16.21
C CYS A 82 -7.37 -14.05 -15.22
N MET A 83 -6.12 -13.62 -15.36
CA MET A 83 -5.57 -12.47 -14.63
C MET A 83 -5.14 -11.39 -15.63
N VAL A 84 -5.65 -10.17 -15.45
CA VAL A 84 -5.34 -9.02 -16.31
C VAL A 84 -4.15 -8.25 -15.72
N LEU A 85 -3.12 -8.05 -16.53
CA LEU A 85 -1.84 -7.49 -16.16
C LEU A 85 -1.49 -6.36 -17.14
N TRP A 86 -0.62 -5.43 -16.74
CA TRP A 86 -0.34 -4.23 -17.55
C TRP A 86 0.88 -4.39 -18.48
N SER A 87 1.78 -5.34 -18.25
CA SER A 87 3.01 -5.49 -19.04
C SER A 87 3.48 -6.94 -19.17
N LEU A 88 4.30 -7.18 -20.19
CA LEU A 88 4.93 -8.47 -20.39
C LEU A 88 5.79 -8.94 -19.19
N PRO A 89 6.63 -8.10 -18.53
CA PRO A 89 7.33 -8.52 -17.31
C PRO A 89 6.38 -8.91 -16.16
N SER A 90 5.23 -8.24 -16.01
CA SER A 90 4.19 -8.64 -15.04
C SER A 90 3.60 -10.01 -15.36
N VAL A 91 3.34 -10.28 -16.65
CA VAL A 91 2.92 -11.62 -17.10
C VAL A 91 3.96 -12.66 -16.73
N SER A 92 5.24 -12.42 -17.01
CA SER A 92 6.30 -13.38 -16.70
C SER A 92 6.43 -13.65 -15.19
N ARG A 93 6.18 -12.66 -14.33
CA ARG A 93 6.16 -12.85 -12.88
C ARG A 93 4.96 -13.67 -12.43
N CYS A 94 3.76 -13.34 -12.91
CA CYS A 94 2.54 -14.08 -12.59
C CYS A 94 2.61 -15.53 -13.10
N GLU A 95 3.07 -15.73 -14.34
CA GLU A 95 3.30 -17.05 -14.93
C GLU A 95 4.27 -17.88 -14.08
N ARG A 96 5.38 -17.29 -13.64
CA ARG A 96 6.34 -17.97 -12.79
C ARG A 96 5.71 -18.40 -11.46
N ALA A 97 4.98 -17.51 -10.80
CA ALA A 97 4.31 -17.83 -9.53
C ALA A 97 3.31 -19.00 -9.69
N ILE A 98 2.55 -19.02 -10.80
CA ILE A 98 1.62 -20.12 -11.11
C ILE A 98 2.38 -21.43 -11.40
N ARG A 99 3.49 -21.37 -12.14
CA ARG A 99 4.35 -22.54 -12.43
C ARG A 99 5.03 -23.10 -11.18
N GLU A 100 5.50 -22.23 -10.29
CA GLU A 100 6.10 -22.62 -9.00
C GLU A 100 5.07 -23.30 -8.08
N ALA A 101 3.79 -22.97 -8.22
CA ALA A 101 2.69 -23.67 -7.58
C ALA A 101 2.35 -25.04 -8.22
N GLY A 102 3.08 -25.45 -9.27
CA GLY A 102 2.97 -26.77 -9.90
C GLY A 102 2.10 -26.83 -11.15
N ALA A 103 1.75 -25.70 -11.77
CA ALA A 103 0.96 -25.67 -12.99
C ALA A 103 1.70 -26.24 -14.22
N PRO A 104 1.07 -27.10 -15.04
CA PRO A 104 1.61 -27.53 -16.32
C PRO A 104 1.88 -26.33 -17.24
N GLY A 105 3.05 -26.32 -17.87
CA GLY A 105 3.52 -25.16 -18.62
C GLY A 105 2.73 -24.83 -19.89
N ASP A 106 1.98 -25.79 -20.43
CA ASP A 106 1.10 -25.68 -21.58
C ASP A 106 -0.33 -25.24 -21.20
N GLU A 107 -0.69 -25.30 -19.93
CA GLU A 107 -1.98 -24.82 -19.40
C GLU A 107 -1.95 -23.35 -18.96
N VAL A 108 -0.76 -22.79 -18.77
CA VAL A 108 -0.55 -21.38 -18.43
C VAL A 108 -0.22 -20.59 -19.68
N VAL A 109 -1.14 -19.74 -20.13
CA VAL A 109 -1.12 -19.16 -21.47
C VAL A 109 -1.21 -17.64 -21.43
N PRO A 110 -0.08 -16.95 -21.63
CA PRO A 110 -0.06 -15.52 -21.92
C PRO A 110 -0.86 -15.17 -23.18
N VAL A 111 -1.65 -14.11 -23.11
CA VAL A 111 -2.36 -13.51 -24.25
C VAL A 111 -2.13 -12.00 -24.22
N ARG A 112 -1.77 -11.44 -25.36
CA ARG A 112 -1.57 -10.00 -25.55
C ARG A 112 -2.65 -9.46 -26.46
N PHE A 113 -3.33 -8.40 -26.06
CA PHE A 113 -4.29 -7.65 -26.87
C PHE A 113 -3.71 -6.29 -27.22
N PHE A 114 -3.72 -5.93 -28.51
CA PHE A 114 -3.08 -4.71 -29.01
C PHE A 114 -3.75 -4.24 -30.30
N LEU A 115 -3.54 -2.97 -30.66
CA LEU A 115 -4.06 -2.41 -31.90
C LEU A 115 -3.29 -3.00 -33.11
N PRO A 116 -3.98 -3.33 -34.23
CA PRO A 116 -3.33 -3.90 -35.42
C PRO A 116 -2.29 -2.97 -36.06
N GLU A 117 -2.53 -1.66 -35.99
CA GLU A 117 -1.64 -0.64 -36.52
C GLU A 117 -0.84 0.02 -35.39
N ARG A 118 0.42 0.35 -35.69
CA ARG A 118 1.31 1.06 -34.76
C ARG A 118 0.82 2.50 -34.62
N LEU A 119 0.08 2.78 -33.56
CA LEU A 119 -0.39 4.12 -33.23
C LEU A 119 0.56 4.82 -32.24
N SER A 120 0.24 6.07 -31.88
CA SER A 120 1.05 6.97 -31.06
C SER A 120 1.46 6.37 -29.70
N CYS A 121 2.42 6.99 -29.01
CA CYS A 121 2.85 6.58 -27.65
C CYS A 121 1.66 6.43 -26.67
N GLU A 122 0.64 7.28 -26.79
CA GLU A 122 -0.55 7.26 -25.93
C GLU A 122 -1.43 6.03 -26.16
N ALA A 123 -1.50 5.53 -27.41
CA ALA A 123 -2.23 4.32 -27.75
C ALA A 123 -1.60 3.05 -27.15
N SER A 124 -0.37 3.10 -26.64
CA SER A 124 0.25 1.96 -25.95
C SER A 124 -0.46 1.58 -24.65
N TRP A 125 -1.17 2.51 -24.02
CA TRP A 125 -1.96 2.23 -22.81
C TRP A 125 -3.23 1.43 -23.09
N LEU A 126 -3.62 1.25 -24.36
CA LEU A 126 -4.68 0.32 -24.77
C LEU A 126 -4.17 -1.13 -24.89
N GLU A 127 -2.86 -1.36 -24.77
CA GLU A 127 -2.32 -2.71 -24.75
C GLU A 127 -2.69 -3.41 -23.44
N ILE A 128 -3.24 -4.61 -23.56
CA ILE A 128 -3.70 -5.40 -22.41
C ILE A 128 -2.96 -6.72 -22.45
N HIS A 129 -2.43 -7.11 -21.30
CA HIS A 129 -1.86 -8.42 -21.12
C HIS A 129 -2.75 -9.25 -20.21
N ALA A 130 -2.94 -10.51 -20.57
CA ALA A 130 -3.70 -11.45 -19.77
C ALA A 130 -2.94 -12.77 -19.67
N ILE A 131 -3.24 -13.54 -18.62
CA ILE A 131 -2.76 -14.90 -18.49
C ILE A 131 -3.95 -15.80 -18.17
N ILE A 132 -4.14 -16.82 -19.01
CA ILE A 132 -5.18 -17.84 -18.85
C ILE A 132 -4.54 -19.05 -18.15
N TYR A 133 -5.18 -19.58 -17.12
CA TYR A 133 -4.65 -20.68 -16.32
C TYR A 133 -5.76 -21.47 -15.62
N PRO A 134 -5.49 -22.71 -15.15
CA PRO A 134 -6.47 -23.49 -14.40
C PRO A 134 -6.84 -22.85 -13.05
N THR A 135 -8.14 -22.80 -12.72
CA THR A 135 -8.67 -22.12 -11.52
C THR A 135 -8.05 -22.60 -10.21
N GLN A 136 -7.59 -23.86 -10.13
CA GLN A 136 -6.91 -24.37 -8.94
C GLN A 136 -5.64 -23.58 -8.56
N TYR A 137 -5.04 -22.85 -9.51
CA TYR A 137 -3.86 -21.99 -9.27
C TYR A 137 -4.23 -20.52 -9.04
N PHE A 138 -5.51 -20.19 -8.89
CA PHE A 138 -5.97 -18.84 -8.57
C PHE A 138 -5.25 -18.24 -7.36
N GLY A 139 -5.06 -19.02 -6.30
CA GLY A 139 -4.36 -18.57 -5.10
C GLY A 139 -2.93 -18.07 -5.38
N ALA A 140 -2.18 -18.74 -6.26
CA ALA A 140 -0.82 -18.34 -6.62
C ALA A 140 -0.81 -17.06 -7.47
N ALA A 141 -1.67 -16.98 -8.48
CA ALA A 141 -1.83 -15.80 -9.32
C ALA A 141 -2.25 -14.57 -8.50
N PHE A 142 -3.23 -14.75 -7.62
CA PHE A 142 -3.77 -13.70 -6.77
C PHE A 142 -2.79 -13.27 -5.68
N THR A 143 -2.01 -14.19 -5.11
CA THR A 143 -0.92 -13.84 -4.18
C THR A 143 0.15 -13.00 -4.88
N ASN A 144 0.51 -13.34 -6.13
CA ASN A 144 1.40 -12.50 -6.93
C ASN A 144 0.80 -11.09 -7.12
N TRP A 145 -0.47 -10.98 -7.53
CA TRP A 145 -1.18 -9.70 -7.64
C TRP A 145 -1.11 -8.88 -6.35
N ILE A 146 -1.43 -9.49 -5.20
CA ILE A 146 -1.39 -8.83 -3.89
C ILE A 146 0.02 -8.29 -3.63
N ASN A 147 1.04 -9.12 -3.81
CA ASN A 147 2.39 -8.82 -3.34
C ASN A 147 3.15 -7.89 -4.27
N THR A 148 3.15 -8.16 -5.58
CA THR A 148 3.89 -7.34 -6.54
C THR A 148 3.13 -6.08 -6.95
N GLY A 149 1.81 -6.11 -6.78
CA GLY A 149 0.90 -5.11 -7.28
C GLY A 149 0.79 -5.11 -8.80
N ASP A 150 1.21 -6.17 -9.51
CA ASP A 150 1.30 -6.31 -10.99
C ASP A 150 -0.02 -6.19 -11.77
N GLY A 151 -1.10 -5.90 -11.05
CA GLY A 151 -2.46 -5.87 -11.53
C GLY A 151 -2.91 -4.54 -12.13
N MET A 152 -3.75 -4.62 -13.16
CA MET A 152 -4.34 -3.42 -13.77
C MET A 152 -5.21 -2.64 -12.77
N SER A 153 -5.07 -1.30 -12.74
CA SER A 153 -5.91 -0.44 -11.91
C SER A 153 -7.33 -0.31 -12.46
N SER A 154 -8.29 0.10 -11.62
CA SER A 154 -9.68 0.32 -12.07
C SER A 154 -9.79 1.39 -13.15
N ARG A 155 -9.00 2.47 -13.06
CA ARG A 155 -8.97 3.52 -14.09
C ARG A 155 -8.36 3.05 -15.40
N HIS A 156 -7.32 2.22 -15.34
CA HIS A 156 -6.72 1.67 -16.54
C HIS A 156 -7.67 0.66 -17.21
N ALA A 157 -8.31 -0.21 -16.44
CA ALA A 157 -9.33 -1.11 -16.96
C ALA A 157 -10.50 -0.34 -17.59
N GLU A 158 -10.99 0.71 -16.93
CA GLU A 158 -12.01 1.60 -17.49
C GLU A 158 -11.60 2.20 -18.83
N PHE A 159 -10.36 2.71 -18.92
CA PHE A 159 -9.83 3.28 -20.15
C PHE A 159 -9.78 2.25 -21.28
N CYS A 160 -9.44 1.00 -20.98
CA CYS A 160 -9.33 -0.08 -21.96
C CYS A 160 -10.69 -0.59 -22.48
N LEU A 161 -11.74 -0.57 -21.66
CA LEU A 161 -13.03 -1.19 -21.98
C LEU A 161 -13.66 -0.69 -23.30
N PRO A 162 -13.77 0.63 -23.59
CA PRO A 162 -14.29 1.12 -24.86
C PRO A 162 -13.44 0.74 -26.08
N GLY A 163 -12.12 0.60 -25.89
CA GLY A 163 -11.16 0.29 -26.95
C GLY A 163 -11.01 -1.20 -27.27
N PHE A 164 -11.50 -2.09 -26.40
CA PHE A 164 -11.22 -3.53 -26.46
C PHE A 164 -11.63 -4.22 -27.78
N ASP A 165 -12.72 -3.78 -28.40
CA ASP A 165 -13.21 -4.36 -29.67
C ASP A 165 -12.38 -4.01 -30.90
N TYR A 166 -11.46 -3.05 -30.77
CA TYR A 166 -10.53 -2.68 -31.83
C TYR A 166 -9.18 -3.40 -31.70
N LEU A 167 -9.00 -4.19 -30.63
CA LEU A 167 -7.77 -4.93 -30.37
C LEU A 167 -7.81 -6.31 -31.03
N GLN A 168 -6.69 -6.67 -31.67
CA GLN A 168 -6.38 -8.05 -32.03
C GLN A 168 -5.63 -8.73 -30.88
N SER A 169 -5.62 -10.05 -30.85
CA SER A 169 -4.88 -10.81 -29.84
C SER A 169 -3.78 -11.68 -30.44
N HIS A 170 -2.71 -11.87 -29.67
CA HIS A 170 -1.61 -12.77 -29.98
C HIS A 170 -1.27 -13.64 -28.77
N SER A 171 -1.01 -14.91 -29.03
CA SER A 171 -0.62 -15.90 -28.03
C SER A 171 0.20 -17.03 -28.69
N SER A 172 0.89 -17.82 -27.87
CA SER A 172 1.50 -19.07 -28.31
C SER A 172 0.46 -20.12 -28.72
N LYS A 173 -0.79 -20.02 -28.23
CA LYS A 173 -1.91 -20.87 -28.67
C LYS A 173 -2.65 -20.22 -29.83
N PRO A 174 -2.67 -20.83 -31.04
CA PRO A 174 -3.37 -20.27 -32.21
C PRO A 174 -4.85 -19.98 -31.96
N ALA A 175 -5.52 -20.77 -31.12
CA ALA A 175 -6.92 -20.56 -30.74
C ALA A 175 -7.18 -19.22 -30.01
N PHE A 176 -6.14 -18.61 -29.42
CA PHE A 176 -6.22 -17.32 -28.73
C PHE A 176 -5.69 -16.15 -29.59
N CYS A 177 -5.36 -16.39 -30.86
CA CYS A 177 -5.04 -15.34 -31.81
C CYS A 177 -6.31 -14.92 -32.55
N THR A 178 -6.84 -13.74 -32.22
CA THR A 178 -8.12 -13.23 -32.75
C THR A 178 -7.89 -11.93 -33.52
N VAL A 179 -8.69 -11.70 -34.56
CA VAL A 179 -8.77 -10.41 -35.25
C VAL A 179 -9.71 -9.46 -34.49
N PRO A 180 -9.61 -8.14 -34.68
CA PRO A 180 -10.53 -7.19 -34.06
C PRO A 180 -11.97 -7.35 -34.60
N PRO A 181 -13.00 -7.42 -33.73
CA PRO A 181 -14.40 -7.40 -34.13
C PRO A 181 -14.82 -6.09 -34.80
N LYS A 182 -14.19 -4.97 -34.41
CA LYS A 182 -14.42 -3.66 -35.00
C LYS A 182 -13.15 -3.17 -35.69
N THR A 183 -13.32 -2.59 -36.86
CA THR A 183 -12.25 -1.87 -37.57
C THR A 183 -12.39 -0.39 -37.26
N LEU A 184 -11.28 0.31 -37.07
CA LEU A 184 -11.26 1.77 -36.96
C LEU A 184 -11.61 2.35 -38.34
N VAL A 185 -12.90 2.57 -38.61
CA VAL A 185 -13.32 3.26 -39.83
C VAL A 185 -13.28 4.76 -39.56
N VAL A 186 -12.52 5.45 -40.41
CA VAL A 186 -12.29 6.90 -40.35
C VAL A 186 -13.59 7.65 -40.64
N GLU A 187 -14.43 7.83 -39.62
CA GLU A 187 -15.33 8.97 -39.38
C GLU A 187 -16.31 8.65 -38.22
N GLY A 188 -16.04 9.19 -37.03
CA GLY A 188 -16.98 9.25 -35.90
C GLY A 188 -16.73 8.28 -34.73
N GLU A 189 -16.04 7.15 -34.94
CA GLU A 189 -15.64 6.26 -33.84
C GLU A 189 -14.26 6.68 -33.29
N GLN A 190 -14.21 7.14 -32.05
CA GLN A 190 -12.98 7.55 -31.38
C GLN A 190 -12.55 6.50 -30.35
N LEU A 191 -11.30 6.03 -30.48
CA LEU A 191 -10.62 5.34 -29.38
C LEU A 191 -10.63 6.21 -28.13
N PRO A 192 -10.61 5.61 -26.93
CA PRO A 192 -10.47 6.38 -25.71
C PRO A 192 -9.17 7.20 -25.76
N VAL A 193 -9.28 8.48 -25.44
CA VAL A 193 -8.16 9.43 -25.45
C VAL A 193 -7.73 9.67 -24.01
N LEU A 194 -6.42 9.57 -23.75
CA LEU A 194 -5.87 9.94 -22.46
C LEU A 194 -6.01 11.45 -22.27
N LEU A 195 -6.51 11.87 -21.11
CA LEU A 195 -6.58 13.29 -20.76
C LEU A 195 -5.20 13.94 -20.62
N THR A 196 -4.19 13.13 -20.29
CA THR A 196 -2.79 13.54 -20.16
C THR A 196 -1.87 12.34 -20.43
N SER A 197 -0.64 12.61 -20.88
CA SER A 197 0.43 11.61 -20.94
C SER A 197 0.92 11.18 -19.55
N GLY A 198 0.60 11.95 -18.50
CA GLY A 198 1.07 11.75 -17.12
C GLY A 198 2.53 12.16 -16.89
N THR A 199 3.29 12.52 -17.94
CA THR A 199 4.73 12.79 -17.81
C THR A 199 5.01 14.06 -17.01
N VAL A 200 4.25 15.14 -17.26
CA VAL A 200 4.44 16.42 -16.55
C VAL A 200 4.05 16.26 -15.08
N GLU A 201 2.96 15.55 -14.82
CA GLU A 201 2.45 15.27 -13.49
C GLU A 201 3.42 14.35 -12.71
N GLU A 202 3.97 13.32 -13.36
CA GLU A 202 5.03 12.46 -12.80
C GLU A 202 6.25 13.30 -12.40
N ASP A 203 6.78 14.13 -13.30
CA ASP A 203 7.94 14.98 -13.01
C ASP A 203 7.67 15.94 -11.84
N ARG A 204 6.45 16.51 -11.77
CA ARG A 204 6.02 17.36 -10.66
C ARG A 204 5.97 16.60 -9.34
N ILE A 205 5.34 15.42 -9.30
CA ILE A 205 5.30 14.58 -8.08
C ILE A 205 6.72 14.24 -7.61
N LYS A 206 7.61 13.85 -8.53
CA LYS A 206 9.01 13.51 -8.20
C LYS A 206 9.76 14.72 -7.66
N GLN A 207 9.55 15.90 -8.25
CA GLN A 207 10.13 17.15 -7.75
C GLN A 207 9.58 17.54 -6.38
N ASP A 208 8.29 17.39 -6.15
CA ASP A 208 7.66 17.69 -4.85
C ASP A 208 8.19 16.74 -3.77
N ILE A 209 8.29 15.43 -4.05
CA ILE A 209 8.88 14.46 -3.12
C ILE A 209 10.35 14.79 -2.83
N ALA A 210 11.16 15.09 -3.86
CA ALA A 210 12.56 15.50 -3.67
C ALA A 210 12.66 16.76 -2.80
N THR A 211 11.76 17.72 -2.98
CA THR A 211 11.69 18.96 -2.18
C THR A 211 11.30 18.66 -0.74
N LEU A 212 10.28 17.81 -0.52
CA LEU A 212 9.84 17.37 0.80
C LEU A 212 10.88 16.53 1.55
N LEU A 213 11.89 16.00 0.84
CA LEU A 213 12.99 15.22 1.41
C LEU A 213 14.27 16.04 1.59
N GLN A 214 14.25 17.35 1.30
CA GLN A 214 15.39 18.19 1.64
C GLN A 214 15.60 18.15 3.18
N PRO A 215 16.84 17.92 3.63
CA PRO A 215 17.16 17.94 5.04
C PRO A 215 16.93 19.34 5.61
N ASP A 216 16.65 19.43 6.91
CA ASP A 216 16.56 20.71 7.61
C ASP A 216 17.94 21.42 7.68
N ASP A 217 19.03 20.68 7.46
CA ASP A 217 20.43 21.16 7.43
C ASP A 217 20.99 21.18 5.99
N GLN A 218 21.42 22.34 5.50
CA GLN A 218 21.64 22.63 4.07
C GLN A 218 22.98 22.14 3.49
N ASP A 219 23.90 21.63 4.31
CA ASP A 219 25.29 21.31 3.88
C ASP A 219 25.46 19.94 3.20
N GLN A 220 24.40 19.34 2.63
CA GLN A 220 24.41 17.94 2.20
C GLN A 220 23.89 17.72 0.78
N ALA A 221 24.33 16.62 0.15
CA ALA A 221 23.85 16.21 -1.18
C ALA A 221 22.33 16.00 -1.14
N LEU A 222 21.61 16.77 -1.94
CA LEU A 222 20.15 16.83 -1.94
C LEU A 222 19.56 15.78 -2.89
N PRO A 223 18.44 15.14 -2.52
CA PRO A 223 17.69 14.32 -3.46
C PRO A 223 17.17 15.18 -4.61
N SER A 224 17.17 14.59 -5.80
CA SER A 224 16.66 15.15 -7.04
C SER A 224 15.47 14.33 -7.55
N PRO A 225 14.69 14.82 -8.53
CA PRO A 225 13.64 14.02 -9.17
C PRO A 225 14.16 12.72 -9.79
N ASN A 226 15.45 12.62 -10.14
CA ASN A 226 16.04 11.40 -10.70
C ASN A 226 16.25 10.31 -9.66
N ASP A 227 16.20 10.64 -8.37
CA ASP A 227 16.38 9.70 -7.27
C ASP A 227 15.06 9.05 -6.84
N VAL A 228 13.94 9.60 -7.31
CA VAL A 228 12.58 9.15 -7.00
C VAL A 228 12.08 8.23 -8.11
N PHE A 229 11.51 7.08 -7.73
CA PHE A 229 10.83 6.14 -8.64
C PHE A 229 9.38 6.00 -8.20
N LEU A 230 8.42 6.14 -9.12
CA LEU A 230 7.00 6.02 -8.83
C LEU A 230 6.46 4.65 -9.26
N TYR A 231 5.54 4.10 -8.47
CA TYR A 231 4.98 2.78 -8.69
C TYR A 231 3.46 2.77 -8.47
N PRO A 232 2.72 1.79 -9.03
CA PRO A 232 1.27 1.61 -8.84
C PRO A 232 0.81 1.46 -7.39
N GLY A 233 1.72 1.16 -6.46
CA GLY A 233 1.39 1.03 -5.04
C GLY A 233 2.64 0.97 -4.17
N GLY A 234 2.45 1.16 -2.85
CA GLY A 234 3.53 0.99 -1.87
C GLY A 234 4.17 -0.40 -1.94
N MET A 235 3.36 -1.45 -2.07
CA MET A 235 3.87 -2.82 -2.23
C MET A 235 4.63 -3.03 -3.53
N SER A 236 4.25 -2.34 -4.61
CA SER A 236 5.01 -2.36 -5.87
C SER A 236 6.38 -1.72 -5.71
N ALA A 237 6.49 -0.63 -4.94
CA ALA A 237 7.77 -0.03 -4.60
C ALA A 237 8.65 -0.97 -3.75
N ILE A 238 8.08 -1.58 -2.71
CA ILE A 238 8.76 -2.57 -1.86
C ILE A 238 9.24 -3.77 -2.69
N ASN A 239 8.39 -4.31 -3.55
CA ASN A 239 8.73 -5.41 -4.45
C ASN A 239 9.85 -5.01 -5.44
N ALA A 240 9.81 -3.81 -6.00
CA ALA A 240 10.84 -3.31 -6.89
C ALA A 240 12.20 -3.20 -6.19
N VAL A 241 12.23 -2.69 -4.95
CA VAL A 241 13.45 -2.64 -4.13
C VAL A 241 13.94 -4.03 -3.79
N ALA A 242 13.07 -4.95 -3.36
CA ALA A 242 13.44 -6.34 -3.09
C ALA A 242 14.01 -7.06 -4.34
N ARG A 243 13.41 -6.83 -5.52
CA ARG A 243 13.94 -7.29 -6.81
C ARG A 243 15.32 -6.70 -7.10
N ALA A 244 15.49 -5.40 -6.89
CA ALA A 244 16.77 -4.72 -7.11
C ALA A 244 17.87 -5.30 -6.20
N LEU A 245 17.62 -5.52 -4.91
CA LEU A 245 18.59 -6.13 -4.00
C LEU A 245 18.98 -7.55 -4.45
N GLY A 246 18.01 -8.38 -4.84
CA GLY A 246 18.31 -9.71 -5.37
C GLY A 246 19.15 -9.68 -6.65
N ASN A 247 18.89 -8.73 -7.55
CA ASN A 247 19.67 -8.55 -8.77
C ASN A 247 21.10 -8.03 -8.51
N LEU A 248 21.33 -7.36 -7.37
CA LEU A 248 22.68 -7.02 -6.89
C LEU A 248 23.42 -8.22 -6.28
N GLY A 249 22.83 -9.41 -6.27
CA GLY A 249 23.42 -10.63 -5.72
C GLY A 249 23.25 -10.77 -4.20
N ILE A 250 22.38 -9.96 -3.58
CA ILE A 250 22.06 -10.09 -2.15
C ILE A 250 21.11 -11.29 -2.00
N ASN A 251 21.68 -12.46 -1.73
CA ASN A 251 20.95 -13.73 -1.63
C ASN A 251 20.77 -14.22 -0.18
N SER A 252 21.45 -13.60 0.79
CA SER A 252 21.36 -13.95 2.21
C SER A 252 21.65 -12.73 3.09
N GLY A 253 21.49 -12.88 4.40
CA GLY A 253 21.76 -11.80 5.36
C GLY A 253 20.76 -10.63 5.27
N VAL A 254 19.52 -10.92 4.86
CA VAL A 254 18.42 -9.94 4.85
C VAL A 254 17.62 -10.12 6.13
N PHE A 255 17.32 -9.01 6.81
CA PHE A 255 16.62 -9.00 8.09
C PHE A 255 15.52 -7.96 8.12
N GLY A 256 14.52 -8.17 8.98
CA GLY A 256 13.57 -7.15 9.39
C GLY A 256 13.85 -6.63 10.80
N PHE A 257 13.50 -5.37 11.06
CA PHE A 257 13.56 -4.77 12.38
C PHE A 257 12.19 -4.18 12.77
N GLY A 258 11.69 -4.60 13.92
CA GLY A 258 10.37 -4.23 14.41
C GLY A 258 9.23 -5.01 13.77
N TRP A 259 8.03 -4.43 13.91
CA TRP A 259 6.83 -4.91 13.23
C TRP A 259 6.75 -4.29 11.84
N LEU A 260 7.13 -5.08 10.82
CA LEU A 260 6.95 -4.73 9.41
C LEU A 260 5.51 -5.01 8.97
N TYR A 261 5.02 -4.25 8.01
CA TYR A 261 3.76 -4.57 7.35
C TYR A 261 3.72 -6.02 6.84
N THR A 262 2.62 -6.73 7.10
CA THR A 262 2.50 -8.18 6.84
C THR A 262 2.87 -8.57 5.40
N GLU A 263 2.41 -7.81 4.40
CA GLU A 263 2.71 -8.13 3.00
C GLU A 263 4.16 -7.82 2.61
N THR A 264 4.82 -6.89 3.31
CA THR A 264 6.28 -6.69 3.16
C THR A 264 6.98 -7.98 3.57
N VAL A 265 6.61 -8.56 4.70
CA VAL A 265 7.20 -9.80 5.16
C VAL A 265 6.99 -10.93 4.16
N LYS A 266 5.79 -11.08 3.56
CA LYS A 266 5.54 -12.12 2.54
C LYS A 266 6.41 -11.95 1.29
N ILE A 267 6.63 -10.72 0.82
CA ILE A 267 7.55 -10.46 -0.30
C ILE A 267 8.98 -10.88 0.07
N LEU A 268 9.41 -10.53 1.28
CA LEU A 268 10.76 -10.83 1.73
C LEU A 268 10.96 -12.33 1.95
N GLU A 269 10.04 -13.03 2.62
CA GLU A 269 10.08 -14.48 2.85
C GLU A 269 10.07 -15.27 1.53
N HIS A 270 9.30 -14.82 0.53
CA HIS A 270 9.28 -15.48 -0.77
C HIS A 270 10.64 -15.38 -1.49
N ARG A 271 11.37 -14.27 -1.31
CA ARG A 271 12.69 -14.09 -1.94
C ARG A 271 13.83 -14.66 -1.10
N TRP A 272 13.77 -14.46 0.21
CA TRP A 272 14.75 -14.87 1.20
C TRP A 272 14.05 -15.73 2.25
N PRO A 273 13.91 -17.05 2.00
CA PRO A 273 13.25 -17.96 2.93
C PRO A 273 13.85 -17.97 4.35
N ASP A 274 15.14 -17.62 4.45
CA ASP A 274 15.90 -17.58 5.70
C ASP A 274 15.88 -16.20 6.38
N ILE A 275 14.98 -15.29 5.97
CA ILE A 275 14.87 -13.96 6.59
C ILE A 275 14.55 -14.09 8.09
N GLU A 276 15.33 -13.38 8.91
CA GLU A 276 15.06 -13.25 10.34
C GLU A 276 14.55 -11.85 10.65
N ILE A 277 13.55 -11.76 11.53
CA ILE A 277 12.95 -10.49 11.95
C ILE A 277 13.15 -10.31 13.44
N TYR A 278 13.78 -9.21 13.80
CA TYR A 278 13.83 -8.68 15.17
C TYR A 278 12.44 -8.11 15.50
N LYS A 279 11.55 -8.93 16.06
CA LYS A 279 10.09 -8.70 16.06
C LYS A 279 9.64 -7.46 16.86
N LYS A 280 10.49 -6.90 17.72
CA LYS A 280 10.19 -5.73 18.56
C LYS A 280 10.96 -4.50 18.06
N SER A 281 10.39 -3.30 18.28
CA SER A 281 10.98 -2.03 17.81
C SER A 281 11.69 -1.22 18.90
N GLY A 282 11.81 -1.75 20.12
CA GLY A 282 12.37 -1.03 21.28
C GLY A 282 13.88 -1.20 21.46
N ASP A 283 14.44 -0.46 22.42
CA ASP A 283 15.89 -0.40 22.68
C ASP A 283 16.50 -1.78 23.01
N GLU A 284 15.78 -2.63 23.75
CA GLU A 284 16.23 -3.99 24.07
C GLU A 284 16.47 -4.85 22.82
N GLU A 285 15.64 -4.68 21.78
CA GLU A 285 15.80 -5.43 20.55
C GLU A 285 16.97 -4.89 19.72
N LEU A 286 17.21 -3.57 19.79
CA LEU A 286 18.38 -2.93 19.19
C LEU A 286 19.68 -3.37 19.88
N ASP A 287 19.66 -3.59 21.20
CA ASP A 287 20.78 -4.18 21.94
C ASP A 287 21.09 -5.61 21.46
N ARG A 288 20.05 -6.41 21.18
CA ARG A 288 20.21 -7.76 20.61
C ARG A 288 20.81 -7.74 19.21
N LEU A 289 20.37 -6.80 18.37
CA LEU A 289 20.95 -6.58 17.04
C LEU A 289 22.43 -6.20 17.16
N GLU A 290 22.77 -5.24 18.03
CA GLU A 290 24.17 -4.83 18.22
C GLU A 290 25.04 -5.97 18.77
N ALA A 291 24.52 -6.74 19.72
CA ALA A 291 25.22 -7.91 20.25
C ALA A 291 25.44 -8.99 19.18
N SER A 292 24.46 -9.24 18.31
CA SER A 292 24.58 -10.22 17.23
C SER A 292 25.68 -9.79 16.25
N LEU A 293 25.69 -8.51 15.84
CA LEU A 293 26.70 -7.93 14.96
C LEU A 293 28.12 -8.05 15.56
N LYS A 294 28.27 -7.73 16.85
CA LYS A 294 29.55 -7.90 17.59
C LYS A 294 30.01 -9.35 17.69
N SER A 295 29.07 -10.30 17.74
CA SER A 295 29.37 -11.74 17.74
C SER A 295 29.69 -12.31 16.36
N GLY A 296 29.73 -11.45 15.32
CA GLY A 296 30.11 -11.82 13.96
C GLY A 296 28.94 -12.10 13.02
N ARG A 297 27.69 -11.88 13.45
CA ARG A 297 26.50 -11.98 12.59
C ARG A 297 26.67 -11.05 11.38
N GLN A 298 26.54 -11.61 10.18
CA GLN A 298 26.63 -10.84 8.94
C GLN A 298 25.23 -10.41 8.51
N ILE A 299 25.01 -9.10 8.42
CA ILE A 299 23.81 -8.48 7.87
C ILE A 299 24.22 -7.78 6.59
N THR A 300 23.41 -7.91 5.55
CA THR A 300 23.61 -7.24 4.25
C THR A 300 22.53 -6.17 4.02
N ALA A 301 21.29 -6.45 4.43
CA ALA A 301 20.17 -5.52 4.31
C ALA A 301 19.22 -5.64 5.50
N LEU A 302 18.78 -4.50 6.02
CA LEU A 302 17.83 -4.41 7.13
C LEU A 302 16.62 -3.57 6.73
N TRP A 303 15.43 -4.19 6.78
CA TRP A 303 14.15 -3.55 6.49
C TRP A 303 13.50 -3.06 7.78
N VAL A 304 12.93 -1.85 7.76
CA VAL A 304 12.31 -1.23 8.94
C VAL A 304 11.15 -0.31 8.56
N ASP A 305 10.04 -0.41 9.29
CA ASP A 305 8.92 0.52 9.20
C ASP A 305 9.11 1.62 10.27
N VAL A 306 9.02 2.89 9.87
CA VAL A 306 9.27 4.03 10.78
C VAL A 306 8.18 5.12 10.66
N PRO A 307 7.34 5.32 11.70
CA PRO A 307 7.06 4.39 12.81
C PRO A 307 6.37 3.11 12.35
N SER A 308 6.39 2.06 13.18
CA SER A 308 5.68 0.81 12.91
C SER A 308 4.14 0.95 12.99
N ASN A 309 3.39 0.15 12.24
CA ASN A 309 1.91 0.14 12.24
C ASN A 309 1.39 -1.21 12.78
N PRO A 310 0.67 -1.27 13.92
CA PRO A 310 -0.12 -0.20 14.54
C PRO A 310 0.47 0.33 15.86
N MET A 311 1.66 -0.13 16.24
CA MET A 311 2.25 0.16 17.55
C MET A 311 2.88 1.56 17.65
N LEU A 312 3.18 2.18 16.50
CA LEU A 312 3.73 3.53 16.37
C LEU A 312 5.02 3.69 17.17
N ILE A 313 5.89 2.69 17.09
CA ILE A 313 7.20 2.70 17.73
C ILE A 313 8.24 3.12 16.70
N THR A 314 9.16 4.01 17.11
CA THR A 314 10.29 4.47 16.33
C THR A 314 11.58 3.94 16.97
N PRO A 315 12.37 3.13 16.26
CA PRO A 315 13.66 2.71 16.78
C PRO A 315 14.65 3.89 16.84
N ASP A 316 15.75 3.76 17.59
CA ASP A 316 16.84 4.74 17.60
C ASP A 316 17.56 4.75 16.23
N MET A 317 17.03 5.54 15.29
CA MET A 317 17.53 5.64 13.92
C MET A 317 18.99 6.12 13.84
N PRO A 318 19.43 7.12 14.63
CA PRO A 318 20.86 7.45 14.72
C PRO A 318 21.74 6.27 15.12
N ARG A 319 21.32 5.47 16.12
CA ARG A 319 22.07 4.27 16.51
C ARG A 319 22.07 3.22 15.40
N LEU A 320 20.93 2.97 14.78
CA LEU A 320 20.81 2.00 13.69
C LEU A 320 21.71 2.38 12.51
N ARG A 321 21.73 3.65 12.11
CA ARG A 321 22.59 4.15 11.03
C ARG A 321 24.08 4.02 11.35
N ARG A 322 24.50 4.26 12.60
CA ARG A 322 25.88 4.03 13.04
C ARG A 322 26.28 2.56 12.90
N LEU A 323 25.44 1.64 13.39
CA LEU A 323 25.68 0.20 13.26
C LEU A 323 25.77 -0.23 11.80
N ALA A 324 24.89 0.28 10.95
CA ALA A 324 24.90 -0.01 9.52
C ALA A 324 26.18 0.49 8.83
N ASN A 325 26.73 1.62 9.26
CA ASN A 325 28.00 2.13 8.73
C ASN A 325 29.21 1.31 9.22
N GLU A 326 29.22 0.93 10.50
CA GLU A 326 30.28 0.12 11.12
C GLU A 326 30.33 -1.30 10.54
N HIS A 327 29.16 -1.91 10.32
CA HIS A 327 29.02 -3.28 9.84
C HIS A 327 28.66 -3.38 8.35
N HIS A 328 28.68 -2.26 7.62
CA HIS A 328 28.53 -2.17 6.17
C HIS A 328 27.24 -2.81 5.59
N PHE A 329 26.09 -2.61 6.23
CA PHE A 329 24.80 -3.07 5.73
C PHE A 329 23.86 -1.94 5.30
N LEU A 330 22.91 -2.28 4.44
CA LEU A 330 21.90 -1.34 3.92
C LEU A 330 20.72 -1.20 4.89
N ILE A 331 20.17 0.01 5.02
CA ILE A 331 18.89 0.27 5.71
C ILE A 331 17.82 0.65 4.69
N LEU A 332 16.74 -0.14 4.65
CA LEU A 332 15.60 0.02 3.76
C LEU A 332 14.42 0.45 4.63
N ILE A 333 13.97 1.70 4.48
CA ILE A 333 12.96 2.28 5.37
C ILE A 333 11.62 2.39 4.65
N ASP A 334 10.54 1.86 5.22
CA ASP A 334 9.17 2.30 4.90
C ASP A 334 8.76 3.44 5.84
N GLY A 335 8.66 4.66 5.29
CA GLY A 335 8.30 5.88 6.01
C GLY A 335 6.83 6.26 5.92
N THR A 336 5.95 5.36 5.45
CA THR A 336 4.55 5.66 5.13
C THR A 336 3.80 6.31 6.30
N VAL A 337 3.95 5.76 7.50
CA VAL A 337 3.24 6.24 8.71
C VAL A 337 3.77 7.59 9.18
N GLY A 338 5.09 7.79 9.09
CA GLY A 338 5.72 9.05 9.46
C GLY A 338 5.29 10.19 8.55
N THR A 339 5.14 9.92 7.24
CA THR A 339 4.93 10.91 6.17
C THR A 339 6.14 11.83 5.97
N PHE A 340 6.34 12.32 4.75
CA PHE A 340 7.44 13.26 4.45
C PHE A 340 7.32 14.59 5.21
N GLY A 341 6.11 14.97 5.64
CA GLY A 341 5.84 16.23 6.33
C GLY A 341 6.22 16.23 7.81
N ASN A 342 6.35 15.07 8.46
CA ASN A 342 6.63 15.01 9.89
C ASN A 342 8.04 14.56 10.24
N VAL A 343 8.62 13.65 9.45
CA VAL A 343 9.90 13.02 9.78
C VAL A 343 10.88 13.14 8.63
N ASP A 344 12.14 13.37 8.98
CA ASP A 344 13.28 13.31 8.08
C ASP A 344 13.99 11.95 8.24
N LEU A 345 13.68 11.03 7.33
CA LEU A 345 14.19 9.66 7.35
C LEU A 345 15.33 9.42 6.36
N LEU A 346 15.47 10.30 5.36
CA LEU A 346 16.50 10.13 4.32
C LEU A 346 17.91 10.08 4.91
N PRO A 347 18.26 10.80 6.00
CA PRO A 347 19.58 10.69 6.61
C PRO A 347 19.95 9.29 7.13
N TYR A 348 18.96 8.43 7.35
CA TYR A 348 19.15 7.10 7.93
C TYR A 348 18.94 5.97 6.91
N ALA A 349 18.31 6.26 5.76
CA ALA A 349 17.98 5.27 4.74
C ALA A 349 19.08 5.16 3.66
N ASP A 350 19.25 3.95 3.11
CA ASP A 350 19.87 3.75 1.80
C ASP A 350 18.82 3.82 0.69
N VAL A 351 17.61 3.28 0.96
CA VAL A 351 16.41 3.49 0.16
C VAL A 351 15.24 3.80 1.08
N LEU A 352 14.52 4.89 0.80
CA LEU A 352 13.30 5.29 1.50
C LEU A 352 12.09 4.98 0.62
N MET A 353 11.14 4.21 1.15
CA MET A 353 9.89 3.86 0.49
C MET A 353 8.71 4.51 1.21
N SER A 354 7.64 4.78 0.46
CA SER A 354 6.39 5.27 1.02
C SER A 354 5.20 4.86 0.15
N SER A 355 4.08 4.50 0.79
CA SER A 355 2.80 4.35 0.13
C SER A 355 2.15 5.71 -0.05
N LEU A 356 2.25 6.23 -1.28
CA LEU A 356 1.61 7.49 -1.67
C LEU A 356 0.07 7.39 -1.67
N THR A 357 -0.48 6.17 -1.67
CA THR A 357 -1.91 5.88 -1.44
C THR A 357 -2.48 6.48 -0.15
N LYS A 358 -1.64 6.66 0.88
CA LYS A 358 -2.05 7.09 2.23
C LYS A 358 -2.12 8.62 2.29
N MET A 359 -1.57 9.23 3.32
CA MET A 359 -1.70 10.68 3.55
C MET A 359 -1.21 11.53 2.39
N TYR A 360 -0.25 11.07 1.57
CA TYR A 360 0.20 11.80 0.40
C TYR A 360 -0.95 12.06 -0.60
N SER A 361 -1.70 11.02 -0.98
CA SER A 361 -2.94 11.18 -1.74
C SER A 361 -4.11 11.64 -0.85
N GLY A 362 -4.47 10.92 0.19
CA GLY A 362 -5.47 11.34 1.20
C GLY A 362 -6.94 11.16 0.80
N TYR A 363 -7.27 11.08 -0.48
CA TYR A 363 -8.66 11.04 -0.96
C TYR A 363 -9.22 9.62 -1.16
N ALA A 364 -8.46 8.59 -0.80
CA ALA A 364 -8.88 7.18 -0.87
C ALA A 364 -9.36 6.73 -2.26
N ASN A 365 -8.80 7.29 -3.33
CA ASN A 365 -9.26 7.05 -4.70
C ASN A 365 -8.14 6.69 -5.68
N VAL A 366 -6.89 6.54 -5.25
CA VAL A 366 -5.75 6.18 -6.12
C VAL A 366 -4.72 5.40 -5.32
N LEU A 367 -4.13 4.38 -5.95
CA LEU A 367 -3.00 3.65 -5.39
C LEU A 367 -1.72 4.18 -6.03
N ALA A 368 -0.70 4.40 -5.21
CA ALA A 368 0.63 4.73 -5.66
C ALA A 368 1.64 4.45 -4.54
N GLY A 369 2.91 4.33 -4.93
CA GLY A 369 4.04 4.23 -4.03
C GLY A 369 5.27 4.87 -4.65
N CYS A 370 6.28 5.12 -3.82
CA CYS A 370 7.58 5.54 -4.31
C CYS A 370 8.71 4.81 -3.61
N ALA A 371 9.86 4.73 -4.29
CA ALA A 371 11.15 4.45 -3.69
C ALA A 371 12.10 5.62 -4.02
N VAL A 372 12.87 6.06 -3.03
CA VAL A 372 13.85 7.13 -3.17
C VAL A 372 15.21 6.58 -2.78
N VAL A 373 16.16 6.60 -3.72
CA VAL A 373 17.54 6.17 -3.44
C VAL A 373 18.28 7.35 -2.81
N ASN A 374 18.88 7.14 -1.65
CA ASN A 374 19.59 8.22 -0.96
C ASN A 374 20.87 8.58 -1.72
N PRO A 375 21.05 9.82 -2.22
CA PRO A 375 22.29 10.25 -2.88
C PRO A 375 23.53 10.14 -1.99
N ARG A 376 23.34 10.10 -0.66
CA ARG A 376 24.41 9.96 0.33
C ARG A 376 24.73 8.50 0.67
N SER A 377 23.98 7.53 0.15
CA SER A 377 24.27 6.11 0.37
C SER A 377 25.62 5.76 -0.26
N SER A 378 26.45 5.01 0.47
CA SER A 378 27.68 4.44 -0.09
C SER A 378 27.42 3.45 -1.24
N SER A 379 26.17 2.98 -1.36
CA SER A 379 25.70 2.08 -2.43
C SER A 379 24.83 2.78 -3.46
N TYR A 380 24.76 4.12 -3.46
CA TYR A 380 23.91 4.92 -4.36
C TYR A 380 23.99 4.47 -5.81
N GLU A 381 25.19 4.47 -6.41
CA GLU A 381 25.40 4.11 -7.82
C GLU A 381 24.87 2.70 -8.17
N LYS A 382 25.02 1.74 -7.26
CA LYS A 382 24.57 0.37 -7.47
C LYS A 382 23.05 0.28 -7.36
N LEU A 383 22.48 0.87 -6.30
CA LEU A 383 21.04 0.87 -6.04
C LEU A 383 20.27 1.63 -7.12
N HIS A 384 20.71 2.85 -7.43
CA HIS A 384 20.11 3.71 -8.45
C HIS A 384 20.14 3.07 -9.83
N ARG A 385 21.31 2.59 -10.27
CA ARG A 385 21.44 1.88 -11.55
C ARG A 385 20.55 0.65 -11.61
N GLN A 386 20.52 -0.16 -10.54
CA GLN A 386 19.74 -1.37 -10.53
C GLN A 386 18.23 -1.09 -10.58
N LEU A 387 17.75 -0.11 -9.81
CA LEU A 387 16.37 0.32 -9.85
C LEU A 387 16.01 0.88 -11.23
N THR A 388 16.86 1.73 -11.81
CA THR A 388 16.69 2.29 -13.16
C THR A 388 16.56 1.21 -14.23
N VAL A 389 17.46 0.22 -14.25
CA VAL A 389 17.44 -0.88 -15.23
C VAL A 389 16.19 -1.76 -15.06
N SER A 390 15.69 -1.90 -13.83
CA SER A 390 14.48 -2.68 -13.55
C SER A 390 13.18 -1.88 -13.55
N TYR A 391 13.24 -0.56 -13.77
CA TYR A 391 12.08 0.31 -13.68
C TYR A 391 11.11 0.04 -14.83
N GLU A 392 9.85 -0.17 -14.48
CA GLU A 392 8.77 -0.40 -15.42
C GLU A 392 7.80 0.79 -15.28
N LYS A 393 7.46 1.45 -16.39
CA LYS A 393 6.46 2.54 -16.40
C LYS A 393 5.05 1.96 -16.34
N THR A 394 4.61 1.62 -15.13
CA THR A 394 3.38 0.83 -14.92
C THR A 394 2.29 1.59 -14.18
N LEU A 395 2.60 2.78 -13.67
CA LEU A 395 1.61 3.69 -13.09
C LEU A 395 0.86 4.39 -14.23
N PHE A 396 -0.45 4.12 -14.33
CA PHE A 396 -1.30 4.61 -15.42
C PHE A 396 -1.42 6.15 -15.40
N PRO A 397 -1.37 6.86 -16.55
CA PRO A 397 -1.42 8.33 -16.59
C PRO A 397 -2.64 8.93 -15.89
N GLY A 398 -3.80 8.29 -15.97
CA GLY A 398 -4.99 8.73 -15.23
C GLY A 398 -4.85 8.61 -13.71
N ASP A 399 -4.09 7.62 -13.21
CA ASP A 399 -3.76 7.51 -11.79
C ASP A 399 -2.68 8.53 -11.40
N ILE A 400 -1.69 8.81 -12.26
CA ILE A 400 -0.69 9.87 -12.04
C ILE A 400 -1.36 11.24 -11.92
N ALA A 401 -2.29 11.56 -12.82
CA ALA A 401 -3.02 12.81 -12.80
C ALA A 401 -3.80 13.01 -11.49
N VAL A 402 -4.54 11.98 -11.05
CA VAL A 402 -5.28 12.02 -9.78
C VAL A 402 -4.32 12.13 -8.59
N LEU A 403 -3.21 11.39 -8.59
CA LEU A 403 -2.21 11.48 -7.53
C LEU A 403 -1.62 12.89 -7.40
N HIS A 404 -1.26 13.50 -8.54
CA HIS A 404 -0.72 14.86 -8.59
C HIS A 404 -1.74 15.89 -8.12
N ASP A 405 -3.02 15.76 -8.49
CA ASP A 405 -4.06 16.67 -8.04
C ASP A 405 -4.31 16.54 -6.53
N ASN A 406 -4.33 15.31 -6.02
CA ASN A 406 -4.53 14.99 -4.61
C ASN A 406 -3.36 15.41 -3.71
N SER A 407 -2.14 15.50 -4.24
CA SER A 407 -0.94 15.79 -3.44
C SER A 407 -0.71 17.29 -3.18
N ARG A 408 -1.40 18.19 -3.91
CA ARG A 408 -1.14 19.64 -3.88
C ARG A 408 -1.31 20.28 -2.50
N ASP A 409 -2.21 19.74 -1.68
CA ASP A 409 -2.50 20.22 -0.33
C ASP A 409 -1.88 19.35 0.78
N PHE A 410 -1.04 18.36 0.42
CA PHE A 410 -0.47 17.36 1.31
C PHE A 410 0.08 17.94 2.62
N VAL A 411 0.92 18.97 2.54
CA VAL A 411 1.58 19.58 3.72
C VAL A 411 0.53 20.19 4.66
N HIS A 412 -0.47 20.88 4.12
CA HIS A 412 -1.55 21.45 4.91
C HIS A 412 -2.37 20.36 5.61
N ARG A 413 -2.71 19.27 4.89
CA ARG A 413 -3.46 18.14 5.48
C ARG A 413 -2.68 17.46 6.59
N VAL A 414 -1.37 17.29 6.43
CA VAL A 414 -0.49 16.76 7.49
C VAL A 414 -0.53 17.65 8.74
N GLN A 415 -0.43 18.98 8.58
CA GLN A 415 -0.49 19.90 9.72
C GLN A 415 -1.82 19.83 10.48
N VAL A 416 -2.95 19.84 9.77
CA VAL A 416 -4.28 19.74 10.39
C VAL A 416 -4.44 18.41 11.12
N THR A 417 -4.11 17.29 10.45
CA THR A 417 -4.27 15.95 11.03
C THR A 417 -3.33 15.70 12.21
N ASN A 418 -2.11 16.27 12.20
CA ASN A 418 -1.21 16.25 13.37
C ASN A 418 -1.86 16.92 14.58
N ARG A 419 -2.36 18.16 14.42
CA ARG A 419 -3.00 18.92 15.50
C ARG A 419 -4.19 18.13 16.07
N ASN A 420 -5.04 17.62 15.20
CA ASN A 420 -6.21 16.85 15.61
C ASN A 420 -5.79 15.58 16.36
N ALA A 421 -4.85 14.82 15.82
CA ALA A 421 -4.39 13.57 16.42
C ALA A 421 -3.74 13.78 17.79
N GLU A 422 -2.95 14.83 17.96
CA GLU A 422 -2.30 15.13 19.24
C GLU A 422 -3.32 15.47 20.34
N ILE A 423 -4.32 16.29 20.03
CA ILE A 423 -5.41 16.64 20.96
C ILE A 423 -6.21 15.40 21.34
N ILE A 424 -6.60 14.59 20.35
CA ILE A 424 -7.37 13.36 20.58
C ILE A 424 -6.55 12.35 21.40
N ALA A 425 -5.29 12.12 21.04
CA ALA A 425 -4.41 11.20 21.77
C ALA A 425 -4.29 11.60 23.25
N ALA A 426 -4.04 12.89 23.54
CA ALA A 426 -3.91 13.40 24.89
C ALA A 426 -5.20 13.19 25.73
N LYS A 427 -6.37 13.47 25.15
CA LYS A 427 -7.66 13.25 25.82
C LYS A 427 -7.94 11.75 26.04
N LEU A 428 -7.64 10.89 25.06
CA LEU A 428 -7.83 9.45 25.15
C LEU A 428 -6.95 8.82 26.23
N ALA A 429 -5.70 9.27 26.37
CA ALA A 429 -4.78 8.75 27.37
C ALA A 429 -5.21 9.05 28.82
N ALA A 430 -6.04 10.08 29.03
CA ALA A 430 -6.61 10.40 30.33
C ALA A 430 -7.94 9.66 30.62
N HIS A 431 -8.49 8.95 29.64
CA HIS A 431 -9.84 8.38 29.72
C HIS A 431 -9.87 7.03 30.45
N PRO A 432 -10.81 6.78 31.40
CA PRO A 432 -10.84 5.55 32.19
C PRO A 432 -11.08 4.26 31.38
N ALA A 433 -11.77 4.34 30.25
CA ALA A 433 -11.97 3.21 29.32
C ALA A 433 -10.68 2.70 28.65
N VAL A 434 -9.67 3.57 28.57
CA VAL A 434 -8.46 3.34 27.81
C VAL A 434 -7.36 2.84 28.76
N ASP A 435 -6.73 1.73 28.39
CA ASP A 435 -5.56 1.21 29.09
C ASP A 435 -4.30 1.94 28.64
N ARG A 436 -4.14 2.09 27.31
CA ARG A 436 -3.00 2.79 26.71
C ARG A 436 -3.38 3.40 25.38
N VAL A 437 -2.76 4.52 25.05
CA VAL A 437 -2.75 5.08 23.69
C VAL A 437 -1.38 4.85 23.08
N ASN A 438 -1.34 4.24 21.91
CA ASN A 438 -0.15 4.25 21.08
C ASN A 438 -0.19 5.52 20.23
N TYR A 439 0.75 6.44 20.48
CA TYR A 439 0.98 7.65 19.70
C TYR A 439 2.42 8.09 19.96
N PRO A 440 3.17 8.69 19.01
CA PRO A 440 4.61 8.86 19.19
C PRO A 440 5.04 9.66 20.42
N THR A 441 4.24 10.64 20.87
CA THR A 441 4.50 11.39 22.12
C THR A 441 4.42 10.54 23.38
N MET A 442 3.80 9.36 23.32
CA MET A 442 3.55 8.45 24.43
C MET A 442 4.38 7.17 24.36
N THR A 443 4.59 6.63 23.16
CA THR A 443 5.27 5.33 22.97
C THR A 443 6.77 5.45 22.76
N THR A 444 7.24 6.53 22.13
CA THR A 444 8.59 6.56 21.55
C THR A 444 9.15 7.97 21.41
N ARG A 445 8.71 8.90 22.27
CA ARG A 445 8.99 10.33 22.13
C ARG A 445 10.48 10.66 21.94
N PRO A 446 11.42 10.17 22.76
CA PRO A 446 12.83 10.55 22.61
C PRO A 446 13.42 10.15 21.24
N GLN A 447 12.98 9.03 20.68
CA GLN A 447 13.44 8.45 19.43
C GLN A 447 12.76 9.15 18.25
N TYR A 448 11.46 9.43 18.36
CA TYR A 448 10.71 10.18 17.34
C TYR A 448 11.22 11.61 17.20
N GLU A 449 11.51 12.31 18.29
CA GLU A 449 12.01 13.70 18.24
C GLU A 449 13.35 13.82 17.50
N ARG A 450 14.16 12.77 17.47
CA ARG A 450 15.44 12.77 16.74
C ARG A 450 15.27 12.75 15.23
N ILE A 451 14.12 12.28 14.75
CA ILE A 451 13.79 12.20 13.33
C ILE A 451 12.69 13.18 12.92
N ARG A 452 12.03 13.85 13.87
CA ARG A 452 10.96 14.79 13.59
C ARG A 452 11.54 16.05 12.92
N ARG A 453 10.92 16.48 11.83
CA ARG A 453 11.24 17.76 11.18
C ARG A 453 10.92 18.92 12.10
N ARG A 454 11.62 20.04 11.94
CA ARG A 454 11.40 21.26 12.72
C ARG A 454 9.93 21.68 12.77
N ASP A 455 9.28 21.72 11.60
CA ASP A 455 7.86 22.09 11.45
C ASP A 455 6.91 20.87 11.38
N GLY A 456 7.43 19.67 11.65
CA GLY A 456 6.68 18.42 11.63
C GLY A 456 5.90 18.17 12.93
N GLY A 457 4.82 17.39 12.85
CA GLY A 457 4.08 16.91 14.02
C GLY A 457 4.37 15.45 14.36
N TYR A 458 3.46 14.80 15.09
CA TYR A 458 3.61 13.39 15.51
C TYR A 458 2.75 12.41 14.70
N GLY A 459 2.23 12.84 13.55
CA GLY A 459 1.44 12.00 12.66
C GLY A 459 -0.05 12.02 12.94
N HIS A 460 -0.78 11.47 11.98
CA HIS A 460 -2.24 11.41 11.95
C HIS A 460 -2.82 10.08 12.48
N LEU A 461 -1.96 9.13 12.86
CA LEU A 461 -2.36 7.77 13.21
C LEU A 461 -2.16 7.57 14.71
N LEU A 462 -3.15 6.99 15.38
CA LEU A 462 -3.06 6.56 16.78
C LEU A 462 -3.73 5.19 16.95
N SER A 463 -3.41 4.48 18.01
CA SER A 463 -4.14 3.26 18.40
C SER A 463 -4.59 3.33 19.84
N ILE A 464 -5.85 2.98 20.08
CA ILE A 464 -6.45 2.86 21.41
C ILE A 464 -6.34 1.40 21.84
N ILE A 465 -5.71 1.16 22.99
CA ILE A 465 -5.77 -0.12 23.69
C ILE A 465 -6.83 0.02 24.78
N PHE A 466 -7.99 -0.61 24.57
CA PHE A 466 -9.05 -0.66 25.58
C PHE A 466 -8.69 -1.63 26.71
N ARG A 467 -9.43 -1.60 27.82
CA ARG A 467 -9.21 -2.55 28.94
C ARG A 467 -9.69 -3.97 28.63
N ASP A 468 -10.62 -4.11 27.69
CA ASP A 468 -11.23 -5.38 27.32
C ASP A 468 -11.78 -5.35 25.88
N ASN A 469 -12.04 -6.54 25.33
CA ASN A 469 -12.54 -6.69 23.96
C ASN A 469 -13.98 -6.20 23.78
N GLU A 470 -14.81 -6.26 24.81
CA GLU A 470 -16.23 -5.91 24.69
C GLU A 470 -16.38 -4.38 24.59
N THR A 471 -15.64 -3.63 25.40
CA THR A 471 -15.56 -2.16 25.29
C THR A 471 -15.01 -1.75 23.91
N ALA A 472 -13.94 -2.41 23.42
CA ALA A 472 -13.39 -2.14 22.09
C ALA A 472 -14.40 -2.41 20.97
N ARG A 473 -15.16 -3.51 21.08
CA ARG A 473 -16.22 -3.88 20.14
C ARG A 473 -17.35 -2.87 20.15
N ARG A 474 -17.88 -2.52 21.32
CA ARG A 474 -18.95 -1.52 21.48
C ARG A 474 -18.54 -0.16 20.94
N PHE A 475 -17.31 0.28 21.25
CA PHE A 475 -16.76 1.51 20.69
C PHE A 475 -16.70 1.44 19.17
N TYR A 476 -16.08 0.40 18.59
CA TYR A 476 -15.95 0.31 17.14
C TYR A 476 -17.30 0.20 16.43
N ASP A 477 -18.23 -0.59 16.96
CA ASP A 477 -19.55 -0.77 16.37
C ASP A 477 -20.39 0.52 16.48
N GLY A 478 -20.28 1.25 17.60
CA GLY A 478 -21.09 2.44 17.90
C GLY A 478 -20.49 3.79 17.46
N VAL A 479 -19.18 3.88 17.24
CA VAL A 479 -18.54 5.14 16.85
C VAL A 479 -18.95 5.55 15.45
N ASP A 480 -19.30 6.83 15.31
CA ASP A 480 -19.82 7.38 14.08
C ASP A 480 -18.73 8.07 13.26
N ILE A 481 -17.88 7.24 12.66
CA ILE A 481 -16.81 7.61 11.73
C ILE A 481 -16.76 6.58 10.60
N PHE A 482 -16.00 6.84 9.54
CA PHE A 482 -15.77 5.82 8.53
C PHE A 482 -15.00 4.63 9.13
N LYS A 483 -15.30 3.42 8.63
CA LYS A 483 -14.74 2.17 9.15
C LYS A 483 -14.26 1.30 7.99
N GLY A 484 -12.98 0.92 8.01
CA GLY A 484 -12.35 0.20 6.90
C GLY A 484 -10.89 -0.20 7.19
N GLY A 485 -10.26 -0.95 6.28
CA GLY A 485 -8.94 -1.56 6.52
C GLY A 485 -7.70 -0.65 6.33
N SER A 486 -7.86 0.57 5.79
CA SER A 486 -6.74 1.48 5.47
C SER A 486 -6.57 2.60 6.51
N PHE A 487 -5.79 3.62 6.16
CA PHE A 487 -5.53 4.84 6.93
C PHE A 487 -5.00 5.96 6.02
N GLY A 488 -4.77 7.14 6.59
CA GLY A 488 -4.12 8.27 5.93
C GLY A 488 -5.05 9.00 4.98
N THR A 489 -6.28 9.25 5.41
CA THR A 489 -7.35 9.88 4.63
C THR A 489 -7.67 11.28 5.14
N ILE A 490 -8.32 12.12 4.31
CA ILE A 490 -8.79 13.44 4.74
C ILE A 490 -9.94 13.36 5.76
N PHE A 491 -10.59 12.22 5.86
CA PHE A 491 -11.62 11.90 6.85
C PHE A 491 -11.09 10.87 7.84
N THR A 492 -11.68 10.83 9.02
CA THR A 492 -11.32 9.93 10.11
C THR A 492 -11.78 8.50 9.80
N LEU A 493 -10.85 7.55 9.94
CA LEU A 493 -11.06 6.14 9.60
C LEU A 493 -10.63 5.24 10.76
N SER A 494 -11.51 4.33 11.18
CA SER A 494 -11.25 3.38 12.27
C SER A 494 -11.13 1.94 11.78
N THR A 495 -10.25 1.20 12.45
CA THR A 495 -9.94 -0.20 12.16
C THR A 495 -9.64 -0.97 13.47
N PRO A 496 -10.39 -2.01 13.86
CA PRO A 496 -10.00 -2.91 14.95
C PRO A 496 -8.85 -3.79 14.46
N PHE A 497 -7.62 -3.29 14.58
CA PHE A 497 -6.47 -3.78 13.80
C PHE A 497 -6.17 -5.26 14.02
N ALA A 498 -6.28 -5.76 15.25
CA ALA A 498 -6.06 -7.19 15.54
C ALA A 498 -7.09 -8.11 14.86
N GLN A 499 -8.26 -7.59 14.49
CA GLN A 499 -9.32 -8.35 13.83
C GLN A 499 -9.11 -8.46 12.30
N LEU A 500 -8.10 -7.77 11.75
CA LEU A 500 -7.62 -8.00 10.38
C LEU A 500 -6.71 -9.23 10.26
N ALA A 501 -6.24 -9.77 11.39
CA ALA A 501 -5.37 -10.94 11.38
C ALA A 501 -6.16 -12.17 10.89
N THR A 502 -5.63 -12.83 9.86
CA THR A 502 -6.06 -14.19 9.52
C THR A 502 -5.70 -15.14 10.65
N ASP A 503 -6.25 -16.36 10.69
CA ASP A 503 -5.91 -17.33 11.72
C ASP A 503 -4.41 -17.69 11.74
N ALA A 504 -3.75 -17.64 10.58
CA ALA A 504 -2.30 -17.81 10.47
C ALA A 504 -1.52 -16.64 11.09
N ASP A 505 -2.10 -15.44 11.14
CA ASP A 505 -1.43 -14.23 11.64
C ASP A 505 -1.61 -14.03 13.16
N ARG A 506 -2.68 -14.57 13.76
CA ARG A 506 -3.03 -14.31 15.18
C ARG A 506 -1.87 -14.61 16.15
N GLY A 507 -1.15 -15.71 15.94
CA GLY A 507 0.03 -16.07 16.73
C GLY A 507 1.15 -15.02 16.63
N ARG A 508 1.44 -14.56 15.41
CA ARG A 508 2.46 -13.52 15.14
C ARG A 508 2.10 -12.19 15.79
N PHE A 509 0.82 -11.81 15.74
CA PHE A 509 0.32 -10.59 16.37
C PHE A 509 0.51 -10.64 17.89
N ALA A 510 0.16 -11.77 18.52
CA ALA A 510 0.34 -11.99 19.95
C ALA A 510 1.82 -11.93 20.37
N GLU A 511 2.70 -12.60 19.62
CA GLU A 511 4.16 -12.57 19.87
C GLU A 511 4.76 -11.16 19.76
N ALA A 512 4.24 -10.35 18.83
CA ALA A 512 4.63 -8.96 18.66
C ALA A 512 4.01 -8.00 19.69
N GLY A 513 3.14 -8.51 20.57
CA GLY A 513 2.49 -7.72 21.61
C GLY A 513 1.37 -6.82 21.10
N ILE A 514 0.73 -7.17 19.97
CA ILE A 514 -0.46 -6.49 19.45
C ILE A 514 -1.70 -7.01 20.20
N PRO A 515 -2.34 -6.21 21.07
CA PRO A 515 -3.48 -6.69 21.87
C PRO A 515 -4.72 -6.92 21.01
N SER A 516 -5.57 -7.89 21.36
CA SER A 516 -6.79 -8.20 20.59
C SER A 516 -7.82 -7.07 20.57
N HIS A 517 -7.80 -6.23 21.60
CA HIS A 517 -8.69 -5.08 21.84
C HIS A 517 -8.07 -3.74 21.40
N ILE A 518 -7.13 -3.79 20.44
CA ILE A 518 -6.58 -2.59 19.78
C ILE A 518 -7.55 -2.06 18.71
N VAL A 519 -7.83 -0.76 18.77
CA VAL A 519 -8.53 -0.04 17.71
C VAL A 519 -7.64 1.07 17.19
N ARG A 520 -7.24 0.98 15.91
CA ARG A 520 -6.44 1.99 15.23
C ARG A 520 -7.36 3.05 14.64
N ILE A 521 -7.04 4.32 14.85
CA ILE A 521 -7.77 5.46 14.30
C ILE A 521 -6.79 6.31 13.48
N SER A 522 -7.11 6.50 12.20
CA SER A 522 -6.49 7.51 11.36
C SER A 522 -7.32 8.77 11.46
N ILE A 523 -6.81 9.80 12.11
CA ILE A 523 -7.48 11.08 12.33
C ILE A 523 -7.44 11.90 11.04
N GLY A 524 -8.59 12.42 10.64
CA GLY A 524 -8.79 13.26 9.46
C GLY A 524 -8.79 14.75 9.78
N MET A 525 -9.33 15.51 8.83
CA MET A 525 -9.38 16.98 8.82
C MET A 525 -10.73 17.53 9.30
N GLU A 526 -11.58 16.70 9.88
CA GLU A 526 -12.82 17.18 10.47
C GLU A 526 -12.54 18.22 11.57
N ASP A 527 -13.57 19.01 11.88
CA ASP A 527 -13.51 19.94 13.00
C ASP A 527 -13.17 19.20 14.30
N ILE A 528 -12.24 19.77 15.07
CA ILE A 528 -11.68 19.09 16.24
C ILE A 528 -12.73 18.90 17.34
N ASP A 529 -13.64 19.85 17.53
CA ASP A 529 -14.67 19.74 18.57
C ASP A 529 -15.69 18.66 18.16
N ALA A 530 -16.07 18.63 16.88
CA ALA A 530 -16.91 17.55 16.34
C ALA A 530 -16.26 16.16 16.48
N LEU A 531 -14.95 16.04 16.21
CA LEU A 531 -14.22 14.78 16.40
C LEU A 531 -14.17 14.35 17.86
N VAL A 532 -13.97 15.30 18.78
CA VAL A 532 -14.01 15.03 20.22
C VAL A 532 -15.40 14.53 20.61
N ASP A 533 -16.46 15.24 20.23
CA ASP A 533 -17.82 14.86 20.58
C ASP A 533 -18.18 13.47 20.04
N THR A 534 -17.85 13.18 18.78
CA THR A 534 -18.09 11.87 18.16
C THR A 534 -17.33 10.74 18.84
N LEU A 535 -16.01 10.90 19.03
CA LEU A 535 -15.17 9.83 19.59
C LEU A 535 -15.48 9.59 21.07
N PHE A 536 -15.57 10.64 21.87
CA PHE A 536 -15.77 10.51 23.32
C PHE A 536 -17.22 10.15 23.66
N GLY A 537 -18.20 10.64 22.90
CA GLY A 537 -19.59 10.17 23.02
C GLY A 537 -19.69 8.66 22.80
N ALA A 538 -19.01 8.13 21.77
CA ALA A 538 -18.99 6.69 21.52
C ALA A 538 -18.26 5.88 22.60
N ILE A 539 -17.19 6.42 23.19
CA ILE A 539 -16.47 5.77 24.30
C ILE A 539 -17.35 5.70 25.56
N GLU A 540 -18.06 6.78 25.89
CA GLU A 540 -18.98 6.81 27.05
C GLU A 540 -20.13 5.80 26.86
N LEU A 541 -20.73 5.76 25.66
CA LEU A 541 -21.73 4.75 25.31
C LEU A 541 -21.18 3.32 25.45
N ALA A 542 -19.93 3.09 25.03
CA ALA A 542 -19.31 1.77 25.11
C ALA A 542 -19.06 1.29 26.55
N MET A 543 -18.89 2.23 27.50
CA MET A 543 -18.70 1.93 28.92
C MET A 543 -20.00 1.61 29.67
N MET A 544 -21.16 2.05 29.16
CA MET A 544 -22.44 1.75 29.79
C MET A 544 -22.72 0.25 29.67
N ARG A 545 -22.89 -0.43 30.81
CA ARG A 545 -23.37 -1.81 30.85
C ARG A 545 -24.84 -1.84 30.40
N ASP A 546 -25.21 -2.87 29.66
CA ASP A 546 -26.61 -3.11 29.27
C ASP A 546 -27.53 -3.25 30.49
#